data_AF-W8T980-F1
#
_entry.id   AF-W8T980-F1
#
_cell.length_a   1.000
_cell.length_b   1.000
_cell.length_c   1.000
_cell.angle_alpha   90.00
_cell.angle_beta   90.00
_cell.angle_gamma   90.00
#
_symmetry.space_group_name_H-M   'P 1'
#
loop_
_entity.id
_entity.type
_entity.pdbx_description
1 polymer ?
#
loop_
_entity_poly.entity_id
_entity_poly.type
_entity_poly.pdbx_seq_one_letter_code
_entity_poly.pdbx_strand_id
1 'polypeptide(L)'
;MIKEKIKTFVLTALFITSLVLTALNLDLTDHFSGYGKFFASIENTKDIEYHFKPSRLFVHFAGGDGNNVEIIEQKGEYWQQLKEILNTEIGKASRISEVDENGVQKLADMRTIEVQLTFPSEGRIVSKAIGLDKSVLDSYKGIDTIIIPLVDDGGIYFLLVQGGAVRVDISGVKKLTIIDELEDSMNEGKLVKYYSIKSLLGIESNLLIPIDPSNYKYPYFKGKSSIDVKNEDALVEMAQKVFKEKYDFVNRVVETGGANSFIYGFGERVLRIQPDGKIEYLNETISKAQLDQFEAFSKVSRLLSEMGIDGKDVYLVSAQKLKIKGYDAFMFTFSYNIDGLKFTSEGGIDHIKATVAGDEVYSLTGNLIGIEDNMAYNVFSDLHTLSPQAILNENFDFFKSELASGDAKGMDMTEDVLSRFKSIELIYFLSDKNMFIPSWSFETENSRYVFDAYTGERLSNGLGKG
;
A
#
# COMPACT_ATOMS: atom_id res chain seq x y z
N MET A 1 -25.18 44.93 -52.84
CA MET A 1 -24.49 45.74 -51.80
C MET A 1 -25.03 45.50 -50.38
N ILE A 2 -26.31 45.72 -50.06
CA ILE A 2 -26.83 45.55 -48.67
C ILE A 2 -26.69 44.10 -48.16
N LYS A 3 -26.99 43.10 -49.00
CA LYS A 3 -26.83 41.67 -48.65
C LYS A 3 -25.39 41.26 -48.30
N GLU A 4 -24.39 41.80 -49.02
CA GLU A 4 -22.98 41.50 -48.74
C GLU A 4 -22.47 42.18 -47.47
N LYS A 5 -22.92 43.42 -47.21
CA LYS A 5 -22.62 44.11 -45.96
C LYS A 5 -23.21 43.38 -44.75
N ILE A 6 -24.42 42.84 -44.86
CA ILE A 6 -25.05 42.04 -43.81
C ILE A 6 -24.30 40.73 -43.59
N LYS A 7 -23.91 40.01 -44.66
CA LYS A 7 -23.10 38.78 -44.52
C LYS A 7 -21.77 39.04 -43.83
N THR A 8 -21.09 40.11 -44.22
CA THR A 8 -19.80 40.49 -43.62
C THR A 8 -19.99 40.84 -42.14
N PHE A 9 -21.02 41.61 -41.80
CA PHE A 9 -21.32 41.95 -40.41
C PHE A 9 -21.62 40.73 -39.55
N VAL A 10 -22.43 39.78 -40.05
CA VAL A 10 -22.76 38.53 -39.35
C VAL A 10 -21.51 37.67 -39.16
N LEU A 11 -20.64 37.59 -40.16
CA LEU A 11 -19.40 36.82 -40.08
C LEU A 11 -18.44 37.42 -39.05
N THR A 12 -18.29 38.75 -39.04
CA THR A 12 -17.46 39.45 -38.05
C THR A 12 -18.04 39.31 -36.65
N ALA A 13 -19.36 39.38 -36.49
CA ALA A 13 -20.02 39.16 -35.21
C ALA A 13 -19.75 37.74 -34.69
N LEU A 14 -19.97 36.70 -35.53
CA LEU A 14 -19.67 35.30 -35.18
C LEU A 14 -18.21 35.09 -34.78
N PHE A 15 -17.27 35.70 -35.52
CA PHE A 15 -15.85 35.61 -35.20
C PHE A 15 -15.53 36.25 -33.84
N ILE A 16 -16.08 37.43 -33.55
CA ILE A 16 -15.90 38.10 -32.25
C ILE A 16 -16.56 37.27 -31.13
N THR A 17 -17.75 36.71 -31.35
CA THR A 17 -18.42 35.86 -30.34
C THR A 17 -17.61 34.59 -30.07
N SER A 18 -17.03 33.97 -31.10
CA SER A 18 -16.11 32.84 -30.95
C SER A 18 -14.88 33.21 -30.12
N LEU A 19 -14.30 34.38 -30.35
CA LEU A 19 -13.13 34.86 -29.60
C LEU A 19 -13.47 35.11 -28.12
N VAL A 20 -14.63 35.73 -27.87
CA VAL A 20 -15.13 36.02 -26.52
C VAL A 20 -15.48 34.73 -25.77
N LEU A 21 -16.15 33.76 -26.42
CA LEU A 21 -16.44 32.46 -25.83
C LEU A 21 -15.16 31.70 -25.48
N THR A 22 -14.14 31.75 -26.34
CA THR A 22 -12.84 31.12 -26.08
C THR A 22 -12.12 31.80 -24.92
N ALA A 23 -12.15 33.14 -24.84
CA ALA A 23 -11.54 33.89 -23.75
C ALA A 23 -12.25 33.67 -22.40
N LEU A 24 -13.60 33.66 -22.39
CA LEU A 24 -14.39 33.36 -21.19
C LEU A 24 -14.17 31.92 -20.71
N ASN A 25 -14.00 30.96 -21.62
CA ASN A 25 -13.71 29.57 -21.27
C ASN A 25 -12.33 29.42 -20.61
N LEU A 26 -11.35 30.25 -21.01
CA LEU A 26 -10.01 30.25 -20.39
C LEU A 26 -10.00 30.91 -19.00
N ASP A 27 -10.77 31.97 -18.79
CA ASP A 27 -10.79 32.75 -17.54
C ASP A 27 -11.67 32.11 -16.45
N LEU A 28 -12.73 31.39 -16.83
CA LEU A 28 -13.59 30.65 -15.90
C LEU A 28 -12.86 29.46 -15.26
N THR A 29 -11.95 28.80 -15.97
CA THR A 29 -11.14 27.70 -15.43
C THR A 29 -10.24 28.13 -14.26
N ASP A 30 -9.73 29.36 -14.26
CA ASP A 30 -8.83 29.85 -13.21
C ASP A 30 -9.58 30.31 -11.95
N HIS A 31 -10.78 30.90 -12.09
CA HIS A 31 -11.52 31.50 -10.96
C HIS A 31 -12.24 30.47 -10.05
N PHE A 32 -12.61 29.29 -10.55
CA PHE A 32 -13.26 28.25 -9.72
C PHE A 32 -12.28 27.39 -8.89
N SER A 33 -10.96 27.53 -9.13
CA SER A 33 -9.92 26.76 -8.43
C SER A 33 -9.80 27.09 -6.93
N GLY A 34 -10.29 28.25 -6.48
CA GLY A 34 -10.15 28.74 -5.11
C GLY A 34 -11.08 28.09 -4.08
N TYR A 35 -12.33 27.78 -4.46
CA TYR A 35 -13.30 27.15 -3.55
C TYR A 35 -13.04 25.64 -3.38
N GLY A 36 -12.43 25.00 -4.38
CA GLY A 36 -12.02 23.60 -4.31
C GLY A 36 -10.96 23.32 -3.25
N LYS A 37 -10.11 24.30 -2.88
CA LYS A 37 -9.02 24.09 -1.91
C LYS A 37 -9.49 23.83 -0.49
N PHE A 38 -10.58 24.46 -0.06
CA PHE A 38 -11.11 24.28 1.30
C PHE A 38 -11.78 22.91 1.47
N PHE A 39 -12.60 22.49 0.50
CA PHE A 39 -13.20 21.14 0.49
C PHE A 39 -12.17 20.04 0.21
N ALA A 40 -11.18 20.29 -0.63
CA ALA A 40 -10.05 19.38 -0.82
C ALA A 40 -9.33 19.13 0.51
N SER A 41 -9.01 20.16 1.30
CA SER A 41 -8.28 19.96 2.57
C SER A 41 -8.98 19.02 3.58
N ILE A 42 -10.32 18.93 3.55
CA ILE A 42 -11.14 18.05 4.41
C ILE A 42 -11.29 16.64 3.78
N GLU A 43 -11.31 16.51 2.46
CA GLU A 43 -11.22 15.21 1.75
C GLU A 43 -9.80 14.59 1.90
N ASN A 44 -8.76 15.43 1.83
CA ASN A 44 -7.36 15.00 1.75
C ASN A 44 -6.88 14.21 2.99
N THR A 45 -7.44 14.49 4.18
CA THR A 45 -7.11 13.73 5.40
C THR A 45 -7.74 12.35 5.40
N LYS A 46 -8.97 12.21 4.91
CA LYS A 46 -9.65 10.91 4.86
C LYS A 46 -9.02 9.96 3.85
N ASP A 47 -8.56 10.46 2.71
CA ASP A 47 -7.98 9.61 1.67
C ASP A 47 -6.75 8.86 2.18
N ILE A 48 -5.81 9.56 2.83
CA ILE A 48 -4.58 8.91 3.30
C ILE A 48 -4.84 7.94 4.45
N GLU A 49 -5.84 8.20 5.28
CA GLU A 49 -6.25 7.29 6.36
C GLU A 49 -6.75 5.93 5.86
N TYR A 50 -7.30 5.85 4.64
CA TYR A 50 -7.75 4.59 4.05
C TYR A 50 -6.60 3.78 3.44
N HIS A 51 -5.62 4.46 2.84
CA HIS A 51 -4.54 3.80 2.12
C HIS A 51 -3.29 3.54 2.96
N PHE A 52 -3.10 4.29 4.05
CA PHE A 52 -1.99 4.07 4.98
C PHE A 52 -2.37 3.06 6.04
N LYS A 53 -2.04 1.80 5.77
CA LYS A 53 -2.29 0.67 6.65
C LYS A 53 -0.94 0.08 7.12
N PRO A 54 -0.90 -0.49 8.34
CA PRO A 54 0.26 -1.24 8.77
C PRO A 54 0.46 -2.46 7.89
N SER A 55 1.73 -2.77 7.61
CA SER A 55 2.10 -4.00 6.92
C SER A 55 1.77 -5.20 7.79
N ARG A 56 2.22 -5.15 9.05
CA ARG A 56 2.02 -6.16 10.07
C ARG A 56 1.64 -5.51 11.39
N LEU A 57 0.87 -6.24 12.19
CA LEU A 57 0.41 -5.81 13.48
C LEU A 57 0.57 -6.97 14.46
N PHE A 58 1.41 -6.79 15.47
CA PHE A 58 1.66 -7.79 16.49
C PHE A 58 1.20 -7.34 17.86
N VAL A 59 0.77 -8.31 18.66
CA VAL A 59 0.57 -8.15 20.10
C VAL A 59 1.50 -9.10 20.82
N HIS A 60 2.33 -8.53 21.70
CA HIS A 60 3.31 -9.25 22.50
C HIS A 60 2.75 -9.37 23.92
N PHE A 61 2.36 -10.57 24.35
CA PHE A 61 1.75 -10.77 25.67
C PHE A 61 2.76 -10.99 26.80
N ALA A 62 3.98 -11.45 26.48
CA ALA A 62 4.97 -11.86 27.48
C ALA A 62 6.42 -11.49 27.13
N GLY A 63 6.64 -10.30 26.53
CA GLY A 63 7.98 -9.78 26.28
C GLY A 63 8.82 -10.62 25.31
N GLY A 64 8.55 -10.48 24.00
CA GLY A 64 9.43 -10.91 22.91
C GLY A 64 9.56 -12.41 22.67
N ASP A 65 9.82 -13.20 23.71
CA ASP A 65 10.28 -14.59 23.62
C ASP A 65 9.20 -15.67 23.75
N GLY A 66 7.92 -15.28 23.76
CA GLY A 66 6.80 -16.21 23.60
C GLY A 66 5.42 -15.57 23.72
N ASN A 67 4.40 -16.27 23.20
CA ASN A 67 3.00 -15.82 23.17
C ASN A 67 2.82 -14.49 22.41
N ASN A 68 3.44 -14.36 21.24
CA ASN A 68 3.14 -13.27 20.32
C ASN A 68 2.01 -13.70 19.37
N VAL A 69 1.20 -12.75 18.93
CA VAL A 69 0.13 -12.99 17.94
C VAL A 69 0.23 -11.93 16.85
N GLU A 70 0.21 -12.38 15.59
CA GLU A 70 0.03 -11.50 14.44
C GLU A 70 -1.47 -11.34 14.15
N ILE A 71 -1.94 -10.10 14.08
CA ILE A 71 -3.30 -9.76 13.67
C ILE A 71 -3.34 -9.71 12.14
N ILE A 72 -3.79 -10.80 11.54
CA ILE A 72 -3.98 -10.91 10.09
C ILE A 72 -5.43 -10.59 9.73
N GLU A 73 -6.37 -11.35 10.29
CA GLU A 73 -7.80 -11.10 10.16
C GLU A 73 -8.21 -9.84 10.93
N GLN A 74 -9.18 -9.08 10.40
CA GLN A 74 -9.68 -7.84 11.01
C GLN A 74 -8.62 -6.75 11.26
N LYS A 75 -7.39 -6.86 10.72
CA LYS A 75 -6.30 -5.89 10.89
C LYS A 75 -6.72 -4.43 10.68
N GLY A 76 -7.65 -4.19 9.73
CA GLY A 76 -8.21 -2.87 9.50
C GLY A 76 -8.98 -2.30 10.70
N GLU A 77 -9.80 -3.11 11.38
CA GLU A 77 -10.60 -2.70 12.55
C GLU A 77 -9.70 -2.40 13.74
N TYR A 78 -8.73 -3.27 14.01
CA TYR A 78 -7.70 -3.05 15.04
C TYR A 78 -6.92 -1.76 14.77
N TRP A 79 -6.52 -1.54 13.51
CA TRP A 79 -5.82 -0.31 13.13
C TRP A 79 -6.67 0.95 13.38
N GLN A 80 -7.97 0.92 13.09
CA GLN A 80 -8.86 2.07 13.39
C GLN A 80 -8.88 2.39 14.90
N GLN A 81 -9.01 1.38 15.77
CA GLN A 81 -8.99 1.59 17.23
C GLN A 81 -7.66 2.17 17.71
N LEU A 82 -6.54 1.68 17.16
CA LEU A 82 -5.22 2.22 17.48
C LEU A 82 -5.06 3.67 17.00
N LYS A 83 -5.58 4.03 15.83
CA LYS A 83 -5.58 5.41 15.35
C LYS A 83 -6.27 6.35 16.33
N GLU A 84 -7.41 5.96 16.89
CA GLU A 84 -8.14 6.80 17.87
C GLU A 84 -7.29 7.10 19.12
N ILE A 85 -6.56 6.10 19.61
CA ILE A 85 -5.63 6.25 20.74
C ILE A 85 -4.46 7.15 20.35
N LEU A 86 -3.81 6.84 19.23
CA LEU A 86 -2.65 7.59 18.74
C LEU A 86 -3.02 9.05 18.52
N ASN A 87 -4.15 9.33 17.86
CA ASN A 87 -4.68 10.67 17.67
C ASN A 87 -4.86 11.40 19.00
N THR A 88 -5.55 10.75 19.95
CA THR A 88 -5.88 11.35 21.25
C THR A 88 -4.65 11.66 22.08
N GLU A 89 -3.71 10.73 22.18
CA GLU A 89 -2.55 10.85 23.05
C GLU A 89 -1.45 11.71 22.43
N ILE A 90 -1.14 11.52 21.15
CA ILE A 90 -0.12 12.31 20.44
C ILE A 90 -0.62 13.74 20.20
N GLY A 91 -1.92 13.93 19.95
CA GLY A 91 -2.52 15.27 19.81
C GLY A 91 -2.42 16.13 21.07
N LYS A 92 -2.26 15.52 22.25
CA LYS A 92 -2.05 16.21 23.53
C LYS A 92 -0.57 16.28 23.93
N ALA A 93 0.29 15.49 23.29
CA ALA A 93 1.68 15.39 23.67
C ALA A 93 2.42 16.70 23.41
N SER A 94 3.17 17.14 24.41
CA SER A 94 4.03 18.34 24.34
C SER A 94 5.51 18.02 24.56
N ARG A 95 5.83 16.77 24.91
CA ARG A 95 7.18 16.30 25.18
C ARG A 95 7.49 15.07 24.35
N ILE A 96 8.68 15.11 23.77
CA ILE A 96 9.30 13.99 23.07
C ILE A 96 10.72 13.83 23.60
N SER A 97 11.21 12.61 23.58
CA SER A 97 12.60 12.29 23.88
C SER A 97 13.13 11.29 22.86
N GLU A 98 14.43 11.37 22.60
CA GLU A 98 15.11 10.38 21.77
C GLU A 98 15.59 9.23 22.65
N VAL A 99 15.42 8.02 22.16
CA VAL A 99 15.78 6.77 22.81
C VAL A 99 16.79 6.07 21.93
N ASP A 100 17.92 5.68 22.51
CA ASP A 100 18.97 4.97 21.80
C ASP A 100 18.60 3.49 21.59
N GLU A 101 19.41 2.76 20.82
CA GLU A 101 19.18 1.35 20.51
C GLU A 101 19.11 0.47 21.77
N ASN A 102 19.91 0.78 22.79
CA ASN A 102 19.88 0.06 24.07
C ASN A 102 18.54 0.28 24.81
N GLY A 103 17.98 1.48 24.74
CA GLY A 103 16.65 1.77 25.27
C GLY A 103 15.55 1.03 24.50
N VAL A 104 15.68 0.92 23.18
CA VAL A 104 14.75 0.15 22.32
C VAL A 104 14.74 -1.33 22.68
N GLN A 105 15.90 -1.94 22.93
CA GLN A 105 15.98 -3.37 23.29
C GLN A 105 15.14 -3.71 24.52
N LYS A 106 14.99 -2.78 25.48
CA LYS A 106 14.15 -2.99 26.67
C LYS A 106 12.66 -3.08 26.35
N LEU A 107 12.22 -2.55 25.20
CA LEU A 107 10.83 -2.65 24.76
C LEU A 107 10.47 -4.06 24.30
N ALA A 108 11.46 -4.85 23.84
CA ALA A 108 11.24 -6.22 23.40
C ALA A 108 10.71 -7.10 24.55
N ASP A 109 11.11 -6.82 25.78
CA ASP A 109 10.71 -7.58 26.97
C ASP A 109 9.36 -7.11 27.57
N MET A 110 8.73 -6.08 27.00
CA MET A 110 7.47 -5.53 27.50
C MET A 110 6.26 -6.17 26.83
N ARG A 111 5.11 -6.06 27.50
CA ARG A 111 3.81 -6.29 26.84
C ARG A 111 3.51 -5.09 25.94
N THR A 112 3.44 -5.31 24.63
CA THR A 112 3.36 -4.22 23.65
C THR A 112 2.44 -4.57 22.49
N ILE A 113 1.97 -3.53 21.80
CA ILE A 113 1.47 -3.63 20.42
C ILE A 113 2.57 -3.08 19.52
N GLU A 114 2.98 -3.88 18.54
CA GLU A 114 3.95 -3.48 17.52
C GLU A 114 3.22 -3.30 16.18
N VAL A 115 3.29 -2.08 15.66
CA VAL A 115 2.70 -1.69 14.37
C VAL A 115 3.83 -1.46 13.38
N GLN A 116 4.05 -2.42 12.49
CA GLN A 116 5.04 -2.27 11.41
C GLN A 116 4.40 -1.52 10.26
N LEU A 117 5.03 -0.43 9.81
CA LEU A 117 4.55 0.36 8.68
C LEU A 117 4.87 -0.35 7.36
N THR A 118 4.22 0.08 6.28
CA THR A 118 4.47 -0.50 4.96
C THR A 118 5.82 -0.07 4.39
N PHE A 119 6.26 1.14 4.75
CA PHE A 119 7.54 1.68 4.37
C PHE A 119 7.99 2.72 5.40
N PRO A 120 9.31 2.96 5.50
CA PRO A 120 9.87 4.03 6.30
C PRO A 120 9.26 5.38 5.91
N SER A 121 8.48 5.95 6.82
CA SER A 121 7.63 7.10 6.56
C SER A 121 8.17 8.38 7.18
N GLU A 122 7.89 9.51 6.54
CA GLU A 122 8.06 10.81 7.21
C GLU A 122 6.99 10.95 8.29
N GLY A 123 7.34 11.54 9.43
CA GLY A 123 6.42 11.64 10.56
C GLY A 123 5.16 12.46 10.24
N ARG A 124 5.22 13.37 9.27
CA ARG A 124 4.04 14.08 8.76
C ARG A 124 3.03 13.14 8.08
N ILE A 125 3.50 12.10 7.39
CA ILE A 125 2.64 11.06 6.80
C ILE A 125 1.97 10.29 7.93
N VAL A 126 2.73 9.88 8.95
CA VAL A 126 2.21 9.17 10.12
C VAL A 126 1.17 10.01 10.85
N SER A 127 1.46 11.29 11.15
CA SER A 127 0.52 12.23 11.78
C SER A 127 -0.80 12.30 11.00
N LYS A 128 -0.74 12.51 9.69
CA LYS A 128 -1.94 12.61 8.85
C LYS A 128 -2.69 11.29 8.78
N ALA A 129 -2.00 10.16 8.70
CA ALA A 129 -2.62 8.83 8.67
C ALA A 129 -3.32 8.45 9.97
N ILE A 130 -2.94 9.04 11.12
CA ILE A 130 -3.66 8.89 12.39
C ILE A 130 -4.68 10.02 12.62
N GLY A 131 -4.94 10.87 11.63
CA GLY A 131 -5.95 11.95 11.69
C GLY A 131 -5.49 13.23 12.39
N LEU A 132 -4.18 13.46 12.54
CA LEU A 132 -3.62 14.71 13.07
C LEU A 132 -3.17 15.63 11.94
N ASP A 133 -3.57 16.90 12.01
CA ASP A 133 -3.13 17.91 11.03
C ASP A 133 -1.66 18.29 11.18
N LYS A 134 -1.20 18.30 12.43
CA LYS A 134 0.17 18.60 12.82
C LYS A 134 0.49 17.85 14.10
N SER A 135 1.70 17.33 14.23
CA SER A 135 2.16 16.74 15.49
C SER A 135 3.65 16.99 15.74
N VAL A 136 4.10 16.62 16.94
CA VAL A 136 5.51 16.59 17.32
C VAL A 136 6.35 15.62 16.45
N LEU A 137 5.71 14.69 15.73
CA LEU A 137 6.37 13.72 14.87
C LEU A 137 6.75 14.30 13.51
N ASP A 138 6.15 15.42 13.08
CA ASP A 138 6.26 15.92 11.69
C ASP A 138 7.71 16.20 11.24
N SER A 139 8.63 16.45 12.17
CA SER A 139 10.05 16.69 11.90
C SER A 139 10.88 15.42 11.67
N TYR A 140 10.36 14.25 12.04
CA TYR A 140 11.10 12.99 11.97
C TYR A 140 10.92 12.30 10.63
N LYS A 141 11.92 11.50 10.26
CA LYS A 141 11.97 10.76 8.99
C LYS A 141 12.35 9.32 9.24
N GLY A 142 11.87 8.44 8.37
CA GLY A 142 12.19 7.03 8.43
C GLY A 142 11.60 6.33 9.65
N ILE A 143 10.41 6.75 10.08
CA ILE A 143 9.63 5.99 11.07
C ILE A 143 9.19 4.70 10.39
N ASP A 144 9.55 3.56 10.97
CA ASP A 144 9.27 2.24 10.40
C ASP A 144 8.30 1.42 11.26
N THR A 145 8.39 1.56 12.58
CA THR A 145 7.57 0.80 13.51
C THR A 145 7.06 1.69 14.65
N ILE A 146 5.82 1.47 15.08
CA ILE A 146 5.23 2.10 16.26
C ILE A 146 5.08 1.04 17.34
N ILE A 147 5.64 1.28 18.53
CA ILE A 147 5.49 0.41 19.70
C ILE A 147 4.63 1.14 20.73
N ILE A 148 3.53 0.48 21.12
CA ILE A 148 2.60 0.95 22.15
C ILE A 148 2.70 0.00 23.33
N PRO A 149 3.35 0.38 24.44
CA PRO A 149 3.34 -0.39 25.67
C PRO A 149 1.92 -0.55 26.22
N LEU A 150 1.59 -1.78 26.61
CA LEU A 150 0.32 -2.14 27.26
C LEU A 150 0.43 -2.14 28.79
N VAL A 151 1.64 -1.97 29.30
CA VAL A 151 1.92 -1.62 30.69
C VAL A 151 2.10 -0.11 30.80
N ASP A 152 1.85 0.46 31.97
CA ASP A 152 1.98 1.90 32.18
C ASP A 152 3.46 2.32 32.17
N ASP A 153 3.98 2.56 30.97
CA ASP A 153 5.32 3.06 30.68
C ASP A 153 5.31 4.57 30.34
N GLY A 154 4.12 5.18 30.30
CA GLY A 154 3.94 6.62 30.07
C GLY A 154 4.48 7.13 28.72
N GLY A 155 4.69 6.27 27.71
CA GLY A 155 5.21 6.67 26.41
C GLY A 155 4.81 5.75 25.26
N ILE A 156 4.73 6.32 24.04
CA ILE A 156 4.61 5.60 22.76
C ILE A 156 5.90 5.80 21.98
N TYR A 157 6.43 4.75 21.37
CA TYR A 157 7.74 4.76 20.72
C TYR A 157 7.60 4.64 19.21
N PHE A 158 8.35 5.44 18.47
CA PHE A 158 8.43 5.45 17.02
C PHE A 158 9.85 5.08 16.60
N LEU A 159 10.04 3.84 16.19
CA LEU A 159 11.33 3.30 15.77
C LEU A 159 11.75 3.89 14.43
N LEU A 160 13.03 4.25 14.33
CA LEU A 160 13.61 4.85 13.13
C LEU A 160 14.51 3.84 12.40
N VAL A 161 14.49 3.86 11.07
CA VAL A 161 15.36 2.98 10.24
C VAL A 161 16.85 3.18 10.51
N GLN A 162 17.24 4.39 10.92
CA GLN A 162 18.65 4.72 11.21
C GLN A 162 19.13 4.21 12.58
N GLY A 163 18.26 3.54 13.34
CA GLY A 163 18.51 3.13 14.72
C GLY A 163 17.86 4.09 15.73
N GLY A 164 17.56 3.55 16.92
CA GLY A 164 16.88 4.28 18.00
C GLY A 164 15.38 4.50 17.78
N ALA A 165 14.77 5.31 18.65
CA ALA A 165 13.36 5.64 18.62
C ALA A 165 13.08 7.07 19.10
N VAL A 166 11.94 7.60 18.68
CA VAL A 166 11.33 8.80 19.28
C VAL A 166 10.26 8.34 20.27
N ARG A 167 10.41 8.70 21.54
CA ARG A 167 9.40 8.47 22.57
C ARG A 167 8.54 9.71 22.72
N VAL A 168 7.23 9.54 22.54
CA VAL A 168 6.20 10.55 22.81
C VAL A 168 5.63 10.27 24.20
N ASP A 169 5.79 11.21 25.12
CA ASP A 169 5.26 11.08 26.48
C ASP A 169 3.73 11.19 26.46
N ILE A 170 3.05 10.23 27.08
CA ILE A 170 1.59 10.17 27.15
C ILE A 170 1.11 10.08 28.60
N SER A 171 -0.18 10.37 28.82
CA SER A 171 -0.75 10.32 30.17
C SER A 171 -1.14 8.91 30.63
N GLY A 172 -0.82 7.89 29.79
CA GLY A 172 -1.17 6.49 29.97
C GLY A 172 -2.09 5.99 28.85
N VAL A 173 -1.91 4.73 28.44
CA VAL A 173 -2.79 4.08 27.46
C VAL A 173 -4.03 3.56 28.19
N LYS A 174 -5.23 3.97 27.76
CA LYS A 174 -6.46 3.36 28.28
C LYS A 174 -6.45 1.86 27.98
N LYS A 175 -6.91 1.04 28.93
CA LYS A 175 -7.06 -0.40 28.74
C LYS A 175 -7.88 -0.68 27.47
N LEU A 176 -7.32 -1.49 26.58
CA LEU A 176 -7.94 -1.90 25.33
C LEU A 176 -8.66 -3.23 25.53
N THR A 177 -9.99 -3.21 25.60
CA THR A 177 -10.82 -4.43 25.76
C THR A 177 -10.48 -5.50 24.72
N ILE A 178 -10.23 -5.08 23.48
CA ILE A 178 -9.91 -6.00 22.38
C ILE A 178 -8.60 -6.77 22.59
N ILE A 179 -7.67 -6.23 23.39
CA ILE A 179 -6.42 -6.91 23.71
C ILE A 179 -6.65 -8.02 24.74
N ASP A 180 -7.56 -7.80 25.70
CA ASP A 180 -7.97 -8.86 26.64
C ASP A 180 -8.66 -10.01 25.89
N GLU A 181 -9.55 -9.68 24.95
CA GLU A 181 -10.23 -10.68 24.11
C GLU A 181 -9.26 -11.49 23.24
N LEU A 182 -8.20 -10.84 22.72
CA LEU A 182 -7.11 -11.53 22.02
C LEU A 182 -6.32 -12.45 22.94
N GLU A 183 -6.02 -12.02 24.17
CA GLU A 183 -5.32 -12.83 25.16
C GLU A 183 -6.11 -14.09 25.52
N ASP A 184 -7.42 -13.92 25.77
CA ASP A 184 -8.33 -15.03 26.06
C ASP A 184 -8.43 -15.99 24.86
N SER A 185 -8.61 -15.47 23.64
CA SER A 185 -8.67 -16.29 22.42
C SER A 185 -7.37 -17.04 22.15
N MET A 186 -6.22 -16.43 22.45
CA MET A 186 -4.91 -17.08 22.37
C MET A 186 -4.79 -18.21 23.40
N ASN A 187 -5.23 -17.98 24.64
CA ASN A 187 -5.19 -18.98 25.72
C ASN A 187 -6.13 -20.16 25.45
N GLU A 188 -7.24 -19.93 24.74
CA GLU A 188 -8.15 -20.97 24.24
C GLU A 188 -7.62 -21.71 23.00
N GLY A 189 -6.46 -21.34 22.46
CA GLY A 189 -5.86 -21.99 21.29
C GLY A 189 -6.52 -21.63 19.96
N LYS A 190 -7.30 -20.54 19.90
CA LYS A 190 -7.98 -20.09 18.68
C LYS A 190 -7.07 -19.28 17.76
N LEU A 191 -6.00 -18.69 18.31
CA LEU A 191 -5.06 -17.85 17.58
C LEU A 191 -3.72 -18.57 17.38
N VAL A 192 -3.09 -18.28 16.24
CA VAL A 192 -1.76 -18.81 15.91
C VAL A 192 -0.71 -18.05 16.72
N LYS A 193 0.11 -18.81 17.45
CA LYS A 193 1.21 -18.25 18.25
C LYS A 193 2.48 -18.10 17.43
N TYR A 194 3.16 -17.00 17.67
CA TYR A 194 4.43 -16.63 17.05
C TYR A 194 5.54 -16.61 18.10
N TYR A 195 6.70 -17.11 17.71
CA TYR A 195 7.89 -17.17 18.53
C TYR A 195 9.11 -16.67 17.75
N SER A 196 10.04 -16.04 18.44
CA SER A 196 11.31 -15.62 17.85
C SER A 196 12.13 -16.85 17.44
N ILE A 197 12.92 -16.73 16.37
CA ILE A 197 13.91 -17.74 16.00
C ILE A 197 14.86 -18.00 17.19
N LYS A 198 15.21 -16.96 17.96
CA LYS A 198 15.96 -17.07 19.20
C LYS A 198 15.33 -18.02 20.23
N SER A 199 14.05 -17.83 20.52
CA SER A 199 13.32 -18.67 21.50
C SER A 199 13.22 -20.13 21.02
N LEU A 200 13.04 -20.35 19.72
CA LEU A 200 12.85 -21.69 19.16
C LEU A 200 14.15 -22.46 18.93
N LEU A 201 15.20 -21.79 18.47
CA LEU A 201 16.42 -22.41 17.94
C LEU A 201 17.71 -21.90 18.60
N GLY A 202 17.64 -20.94 19.51
CA GLY A 202 18.81 -20.36 20.19
C GLY A 202 19.70 -19.47 19.31
N ILE A 203 19.22 -19.09 18.13
CA ILE A 203 19.94 -18.23 17.17
C ILE A 203 19.54 -16.78 17.43
N GLU A 204 20.51 -15.86 17.54
CA GLU A 204 20.25 -14.43 17.82
C GLU A 204 19.51 -13.72 16.67
N SER A 205 18.19 -13.92 16.61
CA SER A 205 17.27 -13.30 15.68
C SER A 205 15.90 -13.14 16.33
N ASN A 206 15.41 -11.88 16.31
CA ASN A 206 14.09 -11.51 16.82
C ASN A 206 12.96 -11.76 15.80
N LEU A 207 13.29 -12.37 14.65
CA LEU A 207 12.30 -12.69 13.63
C LEU A 207 11.26 -13.65 14.20
N LEU A 208 10.00 -13.23 14.17
CA LEU A 208 8.87 -14.03 14.62
C LEU A 208 8.37 -14.97 13.53
N ILE A 209 8.17 -16.24 13.89
CA ILE A 209 7.59 -17.27 13.02
C ILE A 209 6.40 -17.97 13.70
N PRO A 210 5.32 -18.27 12.96
CA PRO A 210 4.19 -19.02 13.49
C PRO A 210 4.55 -20.49 13.69
N ILE A 211 4.10 -21.11 14.78
CA ILE A 211 4.39 -22.52 15.09
C ILE A 211 3.38 -23.49 14.48
N ASP A 212 2.10 -23.12 14.53
CA ASP A 212 1.01 -23.96 14.03
C ASP A 212 -0.02 -23.09 13.29
N PRO A 213 0.24 -22.76 12.02
CA PRO A 213 -0.67 -21.95 11.22
C PRO A 213 -1.85 -22.76 10.65
N SER A 214 -2.12 -23.98 11.14
CA SER A 214 -3.15 -24.88 10.59
C SER A 214 -4.58 -24.29 10.59
N ASN A 215 -4.82 -23.27 11.42
CA ASN A 215 -6.07 -22.52 11.49
C ASN A 215 -6.21 -21.45 10.38
N TYR A 216 -5.13 -21.07 9.70
CA TYR A 216 -5.19 -20.17 8.56
C TYR A 216 -5.81 -20.89 7.36
N LYS A 217 -6.91 -20.34 6.85
CA LYS A 217 -7.71 -20.87 5.74
C LYS A 217 -7.90 -19.81 4.67
N TYR A 218 -6.87 -19.63 3.86
CA TYR A 218 -6.91 -18.75 2.70
C TYR A 218 -7.14 -19.57 1.43
N PRO A 219 -8.18 -19.32 0.63
CA PRO A 219 -8.44 -20.12 -0.56
C PRO A 219 -7.54 -19.69 -1.73
N TYR A 220 -7.47 -20.56 -2.73
CA TYR A 220 -6.91 -20.19 -4.04
C TYR A 220 -7.99 -19.46 -4.83
N PHE A 221 -7.59 -18.41 -5.54
CA PHE A 221 -8.49 -17.70 -6.43
C PHE A 221 -7.94 -17.68 -7.84
N LYS A 222 -8.86 -17.71 -8.81
CA LYS A 222 -8.52 -17.29 -10.16
C LYS A 222 -8.69 -15.79 -10.29
N GLY A 223 -7.63 -15.13 -10.76
CA GLY A 223 -7.67 -13.73 -11.12
C GLY A 223 -8.42 -13.50 -12.41
N LYS A 224 -8.98 -12.31 -12.52
CA LYS A 224 -9.51 -11.73 -13.75
C LYS A 224 -9.08 -10.27 -13.81
N SER A 225 -9.11 -9.68 -15.01
CA SER A 225 -9.10 -8.22 -15.06
C SER A 225 -10.37 -7.69 -14.37
N SER A 226 -10.23 -6.66 -13.54
CA SER A 226 -11.39 -5.98 -12.94
C SER A 226 -12.24 -5.25 -13.98
N ILE A 227 -11.68 -4.96 -15.16
CA ILE A 227 -12.41 -4.40 -16.29
C ILE A 227 -12.57 -5.46 -17.37
N ASP A 228 -13.82 -5.79 -17.70
CA ASP A 228 -14.10 -6.51 -18.94
C ASP A 228 -14.03 -5.54 -20.12
N VAL A 229 -12.97 -5.62 -20.93
CA VAL A 229 -12.84 -4.79 -22.14
C VAL A 229 -13.91 -5.06 -23.20
N LYS A 230 -14.69 -6.14 -23.06
CA LYS A 230 -15.85 -6.42 -23.91
C LYS A 230 -17.11 -5.70 -23.42
N ASN A 231 -17.13 -5.25 -22.17
CA ASN A 231 -18.22 -4.45 -21.62
C ASN A 231 -18.00 -2.97 -22.02
N GLU A 232 -18.57 -2.59 -23.16
CA GLU A 232 -18.42 -1.23 -23.69
C GLU A 232 -18.98 -0.16 -22.75
N ASP A 233 -20.09 -0.42 -22.07
CA ASP A 233 -20.73 0.53 -21.17
C ASP A 233 -19.81 0.86 -19.99
N ALA A 234 -19.19 -0.16 -19.39
CA ALA A 234 -18.22 0.02 -18.30
C ALA A 234 -16.97 0.82 -18.73
N LEU A 235 -16.46 0.56 -19.94
CA LEU A 235 -15.32 1.31 -20.49
C LEU A 235 -15.68 2.78 -20.74
N VAL A 236 -16.87 3.04 -21.28
CA VAL A 236 -17.38 4.40 -21.53
C VAL A 236 -17.60 5.14 -20.22
N GLU A 237 -18.21 4.51 -19.23
CA GLU A 237 -18.43 5.11 -17.90
C GLU A 237 -17.11 5.50 -17.24
N MET A 238 -16.11 4.61 -17.28
CA MET A 238 -14.77 4.92 -16.77
C MET A 238 -14.13 6.10 -17.49
N ALA A 239 -14.16 6.09 -18.83
CA ALA A 239 -13.61 7.19 -19.61
C ALA A 239 -14.35 8.52 -19.34
N GLN A 240 -15.67 8.50 -19.16
CA GLN A 240 -16.45 9.67 -18.76
C GLN A 240 -16.03 10.20 -17.40
N LYS A 241 -15.78 9.33 -16.41
CA LYS A 241 -15.29 9.74 -15.09
C LYS A 241 -13.89 10.35 -15.13
N VAL A 242 -12.99 9.75 -15.92
CA VAL A 242 -11.59 10.20 -16.04
C VAL A 242 -11.48 11.52 -16.82
N PHE A 243 -12.17 11.65 -17.97
CA PHE A 243 -12.09 12.84 -18.82
C PHE A 243 -13.11 13.94 -18.44
N LYS A 244 -14.16 13.59 -17.68
CA LYS A 244 -15.19 14.53 -17.18
C LYS A 244 -15.80 15.32 -18.34
N GLU A 245 -15.89 16.64 -18.19
CA GLU A 245 -16.41 17.57 -19.20
C GLU A 245 -15.65 17.51 -20.54
N LYS A 246 -14.42 16.99 -20.57
CA LYS A 246 -13.63 16.84 -21.80
C LYS A 246 -14.00 15.58 -22.60
N TYR A 247 -14.82 14.68 -22.05
CA TYR A 247 -15.16 13.41 -22.68
C TYR A 247 -15.80 13.57 -24.06
N ASP A 248 -16.62 14.60 -24.27
CA ASP A 248 -17.29 14.86 -25.56
C ASP A 248 -16.29 15.11 -26.71
N PHE A 249 -15.02 15.41 -26.40
CA PHE A 249 -13.94 15.63 -27.36
C PHE A 249 -12.92 14.49 -27.39
N VAL A 250 -13.21 13.37 -26.72
CA VAL A 250 -12.35 12.19 -26.66
C VAL A 250 -12.60 11.30 -27.88
N ASN A 251 -11.51 10.95 -28.57
CA ASN A 251 -11.56 9.91 -29.59
C ASN A 251 -11.26 8.55 -28.94
N ARG A 252 -12.08 7.54 -29.23
CA ARG A 252 -11.83 6.14 -28.86
C ARG A 252 -11.22 5.40 -30.04
N VAL A 253 -10.10 4.71 -29.80
CA VAL A 253 -9.44 3.81 -30.74
C VAL A 253 -9.46 2.41 -30.15
N VAL A 254 -9.99 1.45 -30.90
CA VAL A 254 -9.97 0.02 -30.53
C VAL A 254 -8.96 -0.68 -31.42
N GLU A 255 -7.90 -1.21 -30.82
CA GLU A 255 -6.86 -1.94 -31.51
C GLU A 255 -7.28 -3.38 -31.81
N THR A 256 -6.68 -4.04 -32.81
CA THR A 256 -6.99 -5.43 -33.19
C THR A 256 -6.83 -6.43 -32.03
N GLY A 257 -5.98 -6.11 -31.04
CA GLY A 257 -5.79 -6.91 -29.83
C GLY A 257 -6.83 -6.69 -28.74
N GLY A 258 -7.82 -5.81 -28.93
CA GLY A 258 -8.85 -5.48 -27.94
C GLY A 258 -8.47 -4.37 -26.95
N ALA A 259 -7.29 -3.76 -27.10
CA ALA A 259 -6.91 -2.59 -26.32
C ALA A 259 -7.76 -1.37 -26.72
N ASN A 260 -8.21 -0.62 -25.72
CA ASN A 260 -9.04 0.56 -25.88
C ASN A 260 -8.24 1.80 -25.46
N SER A 261 -8.05 2.74 -26.39
CA SER A 261 -7.37 4.01 -26.15
C SER A 261 -8.33 5.18 -26.30
N PHE A 262 -8.48 5.97 -25.25
CA PHE A 262 -9.26 7.20 -25.20
C PHE A 262 -8.29 8.38 -25.24
N ILE A 263 -8.41 9.23 -26.26
CA ILE A 263 -7.42 10.27 -26.59
C ILE A 263 -8.11 11.63 -26.67
N TYR A 264 -7.64 12.59 -25.89
CA TYR A 264 -8.06 13.99 -25.92
C TYR A 264 -6.90 14.90 -26.38
N GLY A 265 -7.24 16.00 -27.06
CA GLY A 265 -6.27 17.06 -27.39
C GLY A 265 -5.11 16.59 -28.27
N PHE A 266 -5.35 15.72 -29.26
CA PHE A 266 -4.30 15.15 -30.12
C PHE A 266 -3.17 14.41 -29.38
N GLY A 267 -3.46 13.83 -28.21
CA GLY A 267 -2.49 13.09 -27.41
C GLY A 267 -2.05 13.80 -26.12
N GLU A 268 -2.57 15.01 -25.87
CA GLU A 268 -2.37 15.70 -24.58
C GLU A 268 -2.79 14.84 -23.38
N ARG A 269 -3.91 14.11 -23.52
CA ARG A 269 -4.36 13.15 -22.51
C ARG A 269 -4.74 11.82 -23.16
N VAL A 270 -4.22 10.74 -22.60
CA VAL A 270 -4.43 9.38 -23.09
C VAL A 270 -4.79 8.49 -21.91
N LEU A 271 -5.87 7.71 -22.06
CA LEU A 271 -6.20 6.58 -21.20
C LEU A 271 -6.23 5.34 -22.07
N ARG A 272 -5.37 4.36 -21.78
CA ARG A 272 -5.29 3.09 -22.48
C ARG A 272 -5.59 1.95 -21.52
N ILE A 273 -6.49 1.08 -21.93
CA ILE A 273 -6.93 -0.09 -21.16
C ILE A 273 -6.71 -1.33 -22.02
N GLN A 274 -5.92 -2.26 -21.52
CA GLN A 274 -5.59 -3.52 -22.19
C GLN A 274 -6.51 -4.66 -21.72
N PRO A 275 -6.72 -5.71 -22.54
CA PRO A 275 -7.58 -6.84 -22.18
C PRO A 275 -7.13 -7.64 -20.95
N ASP A 276 -5.84 -7.59 -20.63
CA ASP A 276 -5.25 -8.22 -19.45
C ASP A 276 -5.44 -7.39 -18.17
N GLY A 277 -6.06 -6.21 -18.28
CA GLY A 277 -6.28 -5.28 -17.18
C GLY A 277 -5.19 -4.24 -17.01
N LYS A 278 -4.16 -4.22 -17.84
CA LYS A 278 -3.15 -3.17 -17.78
C LYS A 278 -3.77 -1.82 -18.15
N ILE A 279 -3.57 -0.83 -17.28
CA ILE A 279 -4.03 0.54 -17.46
C ILE A 279 -2.84 1.48 -17.57
N GLU A 280 -2.90 2.40 -18.54
CA GLU A 280 -1.92 3.46 -18.74
C GLU A 280 -2.68 4.78 -18.92
N TYR A 281 -2.38 5.75 -18.09
CA TYR A 281 -2.88 7.12 -18.20
C TYR A 281 -1.69 8.07 -18.32
N LEU A 282 -1.80 9.03 -19.22
CA LEU A 282 -0.82 10.08 -19.43
C LEU A 282 -1.53 11.41 -19.67
N ASN A 283 -1.04 12.46 -19.05
CA ASN A 283 -1.45 13.84 -19.23
C ASN A 283 -0.19 14.70 -19.41
N GLU A 284 0.09 15.13 -20.62
CA GLU A 284 1.32 15.85 -20.92
C GLU A 284 1.33 17.30 -20.42
N THR A 285 0.15 17.82 -20.06
CA THR A 285 -0.05 19.19 -19.59
C THR A 285 0.31 19.29 -18.12
N ILE A 286 1.36 20.08 -17.84
CA ILE A 286 1.82 20.36 -16.47
C ILE A 286 1.61 21.84 -16.19
N SER A 287 0.76 22.14 -15.21
CA SER A 287 0.57 23.51 -14.74
C SER A 287 1.76 23.97 -13.88
N LYS A 288 1.86 25.28 -13.65
CA LYS A 288 2.87 25.86 -12.74
C LYS A 288 2.49 25.76 -11.27
N ALA A 289 1.33 25.18 -10.96
CA ALA A 289 0.90 25.00 -9.58
C ALA A 289 1.89 24.12 -8.82
N GLN A 290 2.07 24.40 -7.53
CA GLN A 290 2.83 23.54 -6.63
C GLN A 290 1.86 23.01 -5.60
N LEU A 291 1.65 21.70 -5.64
CA LEU A 291 0.88 20.99 -4.63
C LEU A 291 1.78 20.52 -3.50
N ASP A 292 1.23 20.44 -2.29
CA ASP A 292 1.85 19.63 -1.24
C ASP A 292 1.66 18.13 -1.50
N GLN A 293 2.39 17.29 -0.76
CA GLN A 293 2.35 15.83 -0.93
C GLN A 293 0.94 15.24 -0.70
N PHE A 294 0.15 15.79 0.22
CA PHE A 294 -1.17 15.27 0.56
C PHE A 294 -2.22 15.73 -0.45
N GLU A 295 -2.11 16.97 -0.94
CA GLU A 295 -2.90 17.45 -2.07
C GLU A 295 -2.63 16.58 -3.31
N ALA A 296 -1.36 16.28 -3.60
CA ALA A 296 -0.98 15.38 -4.69
C ALA A 296 -1.53 13.96 -4.48
N PHE A 297 -1.41 13.41 -3.28
CA PHE A 297 -1.96 12.10 -2.95
C PHE A 297 -3.47 12.02 -3.22
N SER A 298 -4.22 13.03 -2.81
CA SER A 298 -5.68 13.08 -2.95
C SER A 298 -6.13 13.18 -4.43
N LYS A 299 -5.30 13.79 -5.29
CA LYS A 299 -5.51 13.74 -6.75
C LYS A 299 -5.39 12.33 -7.30
N VAL A 300 -4.41 11.56 -6.79
CA VAL A 300 -4.22 10.16 -7.18
C VAL A 300 -5.36 9.29 -6.66
N SER A 301 -5.70 9.37 -5.38
CA SER A 301 -6.78 8.59 -4.78
C SER A 301 -8.11 8.80 -5.51
N ARG A 302 -8.40 10.04 -5.89
CA ARG A 302 -9.56 10.37 -6.71
C ARG A 302 -9.51 9.73 -8.10
N LEU A 303 -8.37 9.79 -8.78
CA LEU A 303 -8.23 9.15 -10.10
C LEU A 303 -8.38 7.63 -10.00
N LEU A 304 -7.80 6.99 -8.97
CA LEU A 304 -7.97 5.56 -8.71
C LEU A 304 -9.45 5.22 -8.50
N SER A 305 -10.18 6.03 -7.73
CA SER A 305 -11.63 5.88 -7.53
C SER A 305 -12.43 6.07 -8.83
N GLU A 306 -12.06 7.06 -9.66
CA GLU A 306 -12.66 7.30 -10.98
C GLU A 306 -12.41 6.12 -11.94
N MET A 307 -11.29 5.41 -11.79
CA MET A 307 -10.94 4.17 -12.48
C MET A 307 -11.58 2.91 -11.84
N GLY A 308 -12.42 3.07 -10.81
CA GLY A 308 -13.14 1.97 -10.17
C GLY A 308 -12.32 1.18 -9.14
N ILE A 309 -11.20 1.71 -8.67
CA ILE A 309 -10.41 1.10 -7.59
C ILE A 309 -10.88 1.65 -6.26
N ASP A 310 -11.41 0.80 -5.39
CA ASP A 310 -11.79 1.18 -4.03
C ASP A 310 -10.52 1.40 -3.19
N GLY A 311 -10.48 2.48 -2.42
CA GLY A 311 -9.33 2.79 -1.57
C GLY A 311 -9.08 1.76 -0.47
N LYS A 312 -10.06 0.92 -0.14
CA LYS A 312 -9.86 -0.20 0.80
C LYS A 312 -9.04 -1.35 0.19
N ASP A 313 -9.09 -1.52 -1.13
CA ASP A 313 -8.51 -2.65 -1.86
C ASP A 313 -7.03 -2.44 -2.19
N VAL A 314 -6.52 -1.20 -2.01
CA VAL A 314 -5.12 -0.85 -2.26
C VAL A 314 -4.52 -0.06 -1.09
N TYR A 315 -3.25 -0.31 -0.80
CA TYR A 315 -2.50 0.40 0.23
C TYR A 315 -1.26 1.06 -0.34
N LEU A 316 -0.83 2.15 0.29
CA LEU A 316 0.35 2.92 -0.12
C LEU A 316 1.63 2.18 0.27
N VAL A 317 2.50 1.90 -0.70
CA VAL A 317 3.78 1.21 -0.55
C VAL A 317 4.96 2.18 -0.56
N SER A 318 4.85 3.29 -1.28
CA SER A 318 5.90 4.31 -1.24
C SER A 318 5.36 5.67 -1.69
N ALA A 319 5.95 6.74 -1.17
CA ALA A 319 5.74 8.10 -1.65
C ALA A 319 7.10 8.78 -1.85
N GLN A 320 7.39 9.19 -3.09
CA GLN A 320 8.68 9.76 -3.46
C GLN A 320 8.51 11.14 -4.10
N LYS A 321 9.38 12.09 -3.73
CA LYS A 321 9.49 13.37 -4.42
C LYS A 321 10.48 13.24 -5.57
N LEU A 322 10.11 13.74 -6.75
CA LEU A 322 10.93 13.74 -7.95
C LEU A 322 10.70 15.02 -8.76
N LYS A 323 11.27 15.07 -9.98
CA LYS A 323 11.00 16.15 -10.94
C LYS A 323 10.59 15.61 -12.29
N ILE A 324 9.54 16.17 -12.88
CA ILE A 324 9.10 15.89 -14.25
C ILE A 324 9.19 17.19 -15.05
N LYS A 325 9.93 17.17 -16.16
CA LYS A 325 10.13 18.34 -17.03
C LYS A 325 10.56 19.62 -16.25
N GLY A 326 11.29 19.46 -15.15
CA GLY A 326 11.77 20.55 -14.28
C GLY A 326 10.80 20.98 -13.17
N TYR A 327 9.56 20.48 -13.17
CA TYR A 327 8.55 20.74 -12.14
C TYR A 327 8.68 19.74 -10.99
N ASP A 328 8.40 20.19 -9.77
CA ASP A 328 8.29 19.31 -8.61
C ASP A 328 7.11 18.34 -8.83
N ALA A 329 7.35 17.07 -8.52
CA ALA A 329 6.39 15.99 -8.72
C ALA A 329 6.46 15.00 -7.55
N PHE A 330 5.35 14.28 -7.34
CA PHE A 330 5.26 13.19 -6.38
C PHE A 330 4.83 11.92 -7.08
N MET A 331 5.55 10.82 -6.83
CA MET A 331 5.19 9.48 -7.27
C MET A 331 4.72 8.67 -6.07
N PHE A 332 3.56 8.06 -6.22
CA PHE A 332 2.96 7.16 -5.25
C PHE A 332 2.87 5.77 -5.86
N THR A 333 3.29 4.77 -5.10
CA THR A 333 3.19 3.36 -5.48
C THR A 333 2.22 2.68 -4.53
N PHE A 334 1.21 2.01 -5.08
CA PHE A 334 0.22 1.25 -4.33
C PHE A 334 0.38 -0.23 -4.62
N SER A 335 -0.06 -1.08 -3.69
CA SER A 335 -0.22 -2.52 -3.93
C SER A 335 -1.60 -2.98 -3.44
N TYR A 336 -2.02 -4.14 -3.92
CA TYR A 336 -3.31 -4.74 -3.62
C TYR A 336 -3.33 -5.39 -2.25
N ASN A 337 -4.43 -5.23 -1.54
CA ASN A 337 -4.74 -5.93 -0.30
C ASN A 337 -5.83 -6.97 -0.57
N ILE A 338 -5.52 -8.24 -0.34
CA ILE A 338 -6.47 -9.34 -0.53
C ILE A 338 -6.63 -10.05 0.82
N ASP A 339 -7.82 -9.94 1.41
CA ASP A 339 -8.17 -10.52 2.71
C ASP A 339 -7.16 -10.20 3.85
N GLY A 340 -6.58 -9.00 3.83
CA GLY A 340 -5.62 -8.55 4.85
C GLY A 340 -4.17 -8.95 4.56
N LEU A 341 -3.93 -9.81 3.57
CA LEU A 341 -2.61 -10.27 3.14
C LEU A 341 -2.00 -9.34 2.09
N LYS A 342 -0.66 -9.23 2.12
CA LYS A 342 0.09 -8.55 1.08
C LYS A 342 -0.01 -9.31 -0.24
N PHE A 343 0.09 -8.56 -1.33
CA PHE A 343 0.11 -9.09 -2.68
C PHE A 343 1.52 -9.03 -3.28
N THR A 344 1.93 -10.08 -3.99
CA THR A 344 3.11 -10.03 -4.85
C THR A 344 2.90 -10.87 -6.11
N SER A 345 3.74 -10.65 -7.12
CA SER A 345 3.65 -11.33 -8.40
C SER A 345 5.02 -11.45 -9.06
N GLU A 346 5.19 -12.43 -9.94
CA GLU A 346 6.28 -12.40 -10.91
C GLU A 346 6.00 -11.34 -11.99
N GLY A 347 6.99 -10.51 -12.31
CA GLY A 347 6.89 -9.49 -13.37
C GLY A 347 6.40 -8.09 -12.96
N GLY A 348 6.20 -7.81 -11.66
CA GLY A 348 5.91 -6.45 -11.16
C GLY A 348 4.48 -5.97 -11.45
N ILE A 349 3.54 -6.90 -11.59
CA ILE A 349 2.11 -6.65 -11.81
C ILE A 349 1.41 -6.17 -10.52
N ASP A 350 2.09 -6.27 -9.39
CA ASP A 350 1.65 -5.98 -8.02
C ASP A 350 1.57 -4.51 -7.63
N HIS A 351 1.90 -3.61 -8.55
CA HIS A 351 1.96 -2.20 -8.27
C HIS A 351 1.18 -1.30 -9.23
N ILE A 352 0.46 -0.35 -8.65
CA ILE A 352 -0.05 0.83 -9.37
C ILE A 352 0.86 2.00 -9.03
N LYS A 353 1.49 2.58 -10.05
CA LYS A 353 2.36 3.74 -9.91
C LYS A 353 1.67 4.95 -10.50
N ALA A 354 1.52 6.02 -9.72
CA ALA A 354 0.90 7.25 -10.15
C ALA A 354 1.79 8.44 -9.81
N THR A 355 1.97 9.34 -10.77
CA THR A 355 2.81 10.53 -10.64
C THR A 355 1.96 11.77 -10.82
N VAL A 356 2.07 12.71 -9.90
CA VAL A 356 1.43 14.02 -9.96
C VAL A 356 2.49 15.08 -10.23
N ALA A 357 2.23 15.95 -11.19
CA ALA A 357 3.08 17.09 -11.51
C ALA A 357 2.18 18.31 -11.81
N GLY A 358 2.51 19.47 -11.25
CA GLY A 358 1.58 20.61 -11.28
C GLY A 358 0.40 20.36 -10.34
N ASP A 359 -0.84 20.51 -10.84
CA ASP A 359 -2.10 20.32 -10.10
C ASP A 359 -2.93 19.10 -10.55
N GLU A 360 -2.41 18.31 -11.48
CA GLU A 360 -3.08 17.13 -12.05
C GLU A 360 -2.18 15.88 -12.00
N VAL A 361 -2.80 14.71 -12.08
CA VAL A 361 -2.06 13.45 -12.29
C VAL A 361 -1.42 13.52 -13.67
N TYR A 362 -0.10 13.38 -13.71
CA TYR A 362 0.72 13.37 -14.93
C TYR A 362 0.69 12.00 -15.60
N SER A 363 0.85 10.93 -14.81
CA SER A 363 0.84 9.57 -15.33
C SER A 363 0.32 8.57 -14.31
N LEU A 364 -0.31 7.51 -14.78
CA LEU A 364 -0.62 6.34 -13.96
C LEU A 364 -0.41 5.07 -14.78
N THR A 365 0.26 4.08 -14.20
CA THR A 365 0.44 2.76 -14.81
C THR A 365 0.23 1.68 -13.76
N GLY A 366 -0.50 0.63 -14.11
CA GLY A 366 -0.73 -0.51 -13.22
C GLY A 366 -1.57 -1.57 -13.91
N ASN A 367 -1.97 -2.59 -13.15
CA ASN A 367 -2.90 -3.62 -13.61
C ASN A 367 -4.11 -3.60 -12.70
N LEU A 368 -5.31 -3.61 -13.28
CA LEU A 368 -6.56 -3.70 -12.55
C LEU A 368 -6.94 -5.16 -12.40
N ILE A 369 -6.58 -5.72 -11.24
CA ILE A 369 -6.75 -7.13 -10.93
C ILE A 369 -7.96 -7.31 -10.01
N GLY A 370 -8.81 -8.27 -10.34
CA GLY A 370 -9.98 -8.67 -9.57
C GLY A 370 -10.02 -10.17 -9.37
N ILE A 371 -10.85 -10.60 -8.43
CA ILE A 371 -11.07 -12.01 -8.13
C ILE A 371 -12.30 -12.50 -8.91
N GLU A 372 -12.18 -13.63 -9.61
CA GLU A 372 -13.31 -14.22 -10.34
C GLU A 372 -14.35 -14.79 -9.35
N ASP A 373 -15.52 -14.16 -9.32
CA ASP A 373 -16.63 -14.54 -8.45
C ASP A 373 -16.99 -16.03 -8.62
N ASN A 374 -17.11 -16.76 -7.50
CA ASN A 374 -17.42 -18.19 -7.41
C ASN A 374 -16.32 -19.19 -7.81
N MET A 375 -15.06 -18.77 -7.95
CA MET A 375 -13.92 -19.69 -8.11
C MET A 375 -12.90 -19.59 -6.97
N ALA A 376 -13.40 -19.60 -5.73
CA ALA A 376 -12.59 -20.09 -4.62
C ALA A 376 -12.36 -21.58 -4.84
N TYR A 377 -11.17 -21.95 -5.30
CA TYR A 377 -10.78 -23.34 -5.43
C TYR A 377 -10.50 -23.87 -4.03
N ASN A 378 -11.56 -24.34 -3.37
CA ASN A 378 -11.46 -24.99 -2.06
C ASN A 378 -10.94 -26.44 -2.21
N VAL A 379 -10.08 -26.69 -3.20
CA VAL A 379 -9.45 -28.00 -3.47
C VAL A 379 -8.62 -28.46 -2.26
N PHE A 380 -8.34 -27.53 -1.35
CA PHE A 380 -7.52 -27.72 -0.17
C PHE A 380 -8.27 -27.44 1.13
N SER A 381 -9.61 -27.52 1.15
CA SER A 381 -10.41 -27.33 2.38
C SER A 381 -9.98 -28.22 3.55
N ASP A 382 -9.35 -29.35 3.21
CA ASP A 382 -8.87 -30.38 4.13
C ASP A 382 -7.34 -30.34 4.33
N LEU A 383 -6.61 -29.50 3.57
CA LEU A 383 -5.20 -29.28 3.82
C LEU A 383 -5.02 -28.18 4.87
N HIS A 384 -4.09 -28.42 5.77
CA HIS A 384 -3.63 -27.41 6.71
C HIS A 384 -2.53 -26.59 6.06
N THR A 385 -2.52 -25.29 6.33
CA THR A 385 -1.37 -24.44 6.01
C THR A 385 -0.12 -25.03 6.66
N LEU A 386 0.90 -25.32 5.87
CA LEU A 386 2.19 -25.78 6.36
C LEU A 386 2.86 -24.68 7.17
N SER A 387 3.59 -25.07 8.19
CA SER A 387 4.37 -24.12 8.96
C SER A 387 5.61 -23.66 8.17
N PRO A 388 6.09 -22.41 8.34
CA PRO A 388 7.31 -21.96 7.70
C PRO A 388 8.53 -22.83 8.04
N GLN A 389 8.55 -23.44 9.22
CA GLN A 389 9.58 -24.39 9.64
C GLN A 389 9.56 -25.65 8.78
N ALA A 390 8.37 -26.18 8.45
CA ALA A 390 8.25 -27.34 7.57
C ALA A 390 8.81 -27.02 6.18
N ILE A 391 8.41 -25.87 5.62
CA ILE A 391 8.92 -25.40 4.32
C ILE A 391 10.43 -25.17 4.35
N LEU A 392 10.95 -24.52 5.40
CA LEU A 392 12.38 -24.31 5.59
C LEU A 392 13.13 -25.65 5.64
N ASN A 393 12.63 -26.63 6.38
CA ASN A 393 13.27 -27.93 6.51
C ASN A 393 13.30 -28.70 5.19
N GLU A 394 12.20 -28.69 4.43
CA GLU A 394 12.11 -29.37 3.14
C GLU A 394 12.94 -28.68 2.05
N ASN A 395 13.15 -27.36 2.17
CA ASN A 395 13.87 -26.55 1.18
C ASN A 395 15.23 -26.04 1.70
N PHE A 396 15.76 -26.62 2.78
CA PHE A 396 16.94 -26.08 3.45
C PHE A 396 18.19 -26.12 2.55
N ASP A 397 18.36 -27.19 1.77
CA ASP A 397 19.47 -27.31 0.81
C ASP A 397 19.44 -26.20 -0.25
N PHE A 398 18.24 -25.79 -0.67
CA PHE A 398 18.08 -24.66 -1.58
C PHE A 398 18.52 -23.35 -0.92
N PHE A 399 18.01 -23.03 0.27
CA PHE A 399 18.40 -21.81 0.98
C PHE A 399 19.90 -21.78 1.28
N LYS A 400 20.48 -22.93 1.64
CA LYS A 400 21.92 -23.07 1.80
C LYS A 400 22.65 -22.73 0.51
N SER A 401 22.20 -23.22 -0.64
CA SER A 401 22.86 -22.93 -1.91
C SER A 401 22.75 -21.47 -2.36
N GLU A 402 21.62 -20.81 -2.07
CA GLU A 402 21.38 -19.41 -2.48
C GLU A 402 21.99 -18.40 -1.51
N LEU A 403 21.99 -18.69 -0.21
CA LEU A 403 22.38 -17.73 0.82
C LEU A 403 23.81 -17.94 1.33
N ALA A 404 24.43 -19.10 1.10
CA ALA A 404 25.81 -19.33 1.50
C ALA A 404 26.79 -18.48 0.69
N SER A 405 27.61 -17.71 1.41
CA SER A 405 28.73 -16.97 0.83
C SER A 405 30.01 -17.82 0.84
N GLY A 406 30.49 -18.28 -0.32
CA GLY A 406 31.82 -18.91 -0.48
C GLY A 406 31.94 -20.37 0.01
N ASP A 407 33.15 -20.96 -0.12
CA ASP A 407 33.55 -22.38 0.03
C ASP A 407 33.29 -23.05 1.41
N ALA A 408 32.23 -22.68 2.13
CA ALA A 408 31.79 -23.32 3.37
C ALA A 408 31.01 -24.62 3.11
N LYS A 409 31.48 -25.45 2.17
CA LYS A 409 30.97 -26.82 1.98
C LYS A 409 31.40 -27.69 3.17
N GLY A 410 30.59 -27.72 4.24
CA GLY A 410 30.71 -28.72 5.30
C GLY A 410 30.52 -28.25 6.74
N MET A 411 30.29 -26.96 7.02
CA MET A 411 29.87 -26.50 8.35
C MET A 411 28.34 -26.44 8.47
N ASP A 412 27.84 -26.48 9.71
CA ASP A 412 26.45 -26.20 10.04
C ASP A 412 26.16 -24.72 9.72
N MET A 413 25.53 -24.47 8.58
CA MET A 413 25.21 -23.13 8.08
C MET A 413 23.79 -22.69 8.49
N THR A 414 23.14 -23.42 9.39
CA THR A 414 21.77 -23.16 9.83
C THR A 414 21.65 -21.78 10.46
N GLU A 415 22.58 -21.40 11.31
CA GLU A 415 22.61 -20.08 11.91
C GLU A 415 22.82 -18.95 10.88
N ASP A 416 23.76 -19.11 9.93
CA ASP A 416 24.02 -18.13 8.87
C ASP A 416 22.81 -17.96 7.92
N VAL A 417 22.16 -19.07 7.54
CA VAL A 417 20.96 -19.02 6.69
C VAL A 417 19.80 -18.35 7.42
N LEU A 418 19.50 -18.78 8.64
CA LEU A 418 18.34 -18.29 9.38
C LEU A 418 18.49 -16.84 9.83
N SER A 419 19.71 -16.39 10.16
CA SER A 419 19.99 -15.00 10.54
C SER A 419 19.86 -14.00 9.38
N ARG A 420 19.85 -14.45 8.13
CA ARG A 420 19.69 -13.59 6.94
C ARG A 420 18.25 -13.26 6.60
N PHE A 421 17.29 -13.99 7.16
CA PHE A 421 15.88 -13.66 6.96
C PHE A 421 15.51 -12.40 7.74
N LYS A 422 14.95 -11.42 7.02
CA LYS A 422 14.41 -10.19 7.58
C LYS A 422 12.92 -10.32 7.89
N SER A 423 12.18 -11.07 7.09
CA SER A 423 10.78 -11.36 7.35
C SER A 423 10.36 -12.72 6.79
N ILE A 424 9.38 -13.33 7.47
CA ILE A 424 8.67 -14.53 7.04
C ILE A 424 7.19 -14.21 7.24
N GLU A 425 6.44 -14.18 6.13
CA GLU A 425 5.09 -13.62 6.09
C GLU A 425 4.17 -14.46 5.20
N LEU A 426 2.91 -14.59 5.61
CA LEU A 426 1.86 -15.15 4.76
C LEU A 426 1.37 -14.06 3.79
N ILE A 427 1.33 -14.37 2.51
CA ILE A 427 0.98 -13.44 1.43
C ILE A 427 0.14 -14.14 0.37
N TYR A 428 -0.44 -13.37 -0.56
CA TYR A 428 -0.91 -13.89 -1.84
C TYR A 428 0.12 -13.68 -2.94
N PHE A 429 0.43 -14.74 -3.66
CA PHE A 429 1.27 -14.72 -4.86
C PHE A 429 0.39 -14.89 -6.11
N LEU A 430 0.50 -13.98 -7.08
CA LEU A 430 -0.09 -14.20 -8.41
C LEU A 430 0.91 -14.95 -9.30
N SER A 431 0.54 -16.16 -9.67
CA SER A 431 1.26 -16.94 -10.67
C SER A 431 0.97 -16.47 -12.09
N ASP A 432 1.85 -16.82 -13.03
CA ASP A 432 1.68 -16.59 -14.48
C ASP A 432 0.38 -17.16 -15.07
N LYS A 433 -0.25 -18.12 -14.38
CA LYS A 433 -1.55 -18.69 -14.76
C LYS A 433 -2.73 -17.85 -14.26
N ASN A 434 -2.47 -16.64 -13.77
CA ASN A 434 -3.43 -15.74 -13.15
C ASN A 434 -4.16 -16.40 -11.97
N MET A 435 -3.43 -17.18 -11.17
CA MET A 435 -3.95 -17.79 -9.93
C MET A 435 -3.31 -17.10 -8.73
N PHE A 436 -4.15 -16.63 -7.81
CA PHE A 436 -3.75 -16.18 -6.49
C PHE A 436 -3.56 -17.39 -5.59
N ILE A 437 -2.34 -17.54 -5.08
CA ILE A 437 -1.88 -18.67 -4.29
C ILE A 437 -1.47 -18.15 -2.91
N PRO A 438 -2.13 -18.59 -1.82
CA PRO A 438 -1.65 -18.36 -0.46
C PRO A 438 -0.24 -18.94 -0.31
N SER A 439 0.69 -18.10 0.13
CA SER A 439 2.11 -18.42 0.06
C SER A 439 2.88 -17.88 1.26
N TRP A 440 3.91 -18.60 1.68
CA TRP A 440 4.93 -18.08 2.60
C TRP A 440 6.01 -17.35 1.81
N SER A 441 6.25 -16.09 2.18
CA SER A 441 7.32 -15.25 1.66
C SER A 441 8.47 -15.19 2.66
N PHE A 442 9.64 -15.63 2.24
CA PHE A 442 10.90 -15.53 2.97
C PHE A 442 11.72 -14.39 2.37
N GLU A 443 11.81 -13.27 3.09
CA GLU A 443 12.54 -12.08 2.63
C GLU A 443 13.92 -11.98 3.29
N THR A 444 14.92 -11.67 2.47
CA THR A 444 16.30 -11.37 2.90
C THR A 444 16.65 -9.93 2.55
N GLU A 445 17.92 -9.53 2.68
CA GLU A 445 18.34 -8.18 2.26
C GLU A 445 18.08 -7.91 0.78
N ASN A 446 18.30 -8.91 -0.09
CA ASN A 446 18.37 -8.72 -1.54
C ASN A 446 17.31 -9.48 -2.32
N SER A 447 16.66 -10.46 -1.68
CA SER A 447 15.86 -11.45 -2.38
C SER A 447 14.64 -11.85 -1.56
N ARG A 448 13.52 -12.09 -2.25
CA ARG A 448 12.31 -12.69 -1.71
C ARG A 448 12.06 -14.05 -2.36
N TYR A 449 11.86 -15.07 -1.54
CA TYR A 449 11.53 -16.43 -1.99
C TYR A 449 10.09 -16.75 -1.59
N VAL A 450 9.32 -17.34 -2.50
CA VAL A 450 7.90 -17.57 -2.30
C VAL A 450 7.58 -19.04 -2.47
N PHE A 451 6.89 -19.61 -1.49
CA PHE A 451 6.49 -21.02 -1.45
C PHE A 451 5.00 -21.12 -1.19
N ASP A 452 4.34 -22.04 -1.89
CA ASP A 452 2.94 -22.35 -1.69
C ASP A 452 2.70 -22.79 -0.23
N ALA A 453 1.72 -22.17 0.42
CA ALA A 453 1.49 -22.35 1.85
C ALA A 453 0.90 -23.72 2.21
N TYR A 454 0.32 -24.45 1.26
CA TYR A 454 -0.31 -25.76 1.50
C TYR A 454 0.53 -26.93 1.02
N THR A 455 1.29 -26.74 -0.06
CA THR A 455 2.08 -27.81 -0.68
C THR A 455 3.57 -27.71 -0.40
N GLY A 456 4.06 -26.53 0.02
CA GLY A 456 5.49 -26.26 0.17
C GLY A 456 6.23 -26.14 -1.17
N GLU A 457 5.51 -26.23 -2.30
CA GLU A 457 6.10 -26.07 -3.63
C GLU A 457 6.65 -24.65 -3.80
N ARG A 458 7.88 -24.55 -4.29
CA ARG A 458 8.53 -23.28 -4.56
C ARG A 458 7.91 -22.61 -5.78
N LEU A 459 7.39 -21.41 -5.61
CA LEU A 459 6.70 -20.65 -6.64
C LEU A 459 7.61 -19.62 -7.32
N SER A 460 8.53 -18.99 -6.59
CA SER A 460 9.42 -17.95 -7.13
C SER A 460 10.81 -17.96 -6.50
N ASN A 461 11.83 -17.67 -7.32
CA ASN A 461 13.23 -17.58 -6.93
C ASN A 461 13.71 -16.12 -6.90
N GLY A 462 13.86 -15.55 -5.71
CA GLY A 462 14.62 -14.32 -5.52
C GLY A 462 14.10 -13.12 -6.29
N LEU A 463 12.83 -12.76 -6.09
CA LEU A 463 12.30 -11.47 -6.55
C LEU A 463 13.16 -10.36 -5.96
N GLY A 464 13.69 -9.47 -6.81
CA GLY A 464 14.37 -8.26 -6.34
C GLY A 464 13.39 -7.38 -5.56
N LYS A 465 13.87 -6.66 -4.53
CA LYS A 465 13.03 -5.70 -3.81
C LYS A 465 12.51 -4.64 -4.79
N GLY A 466 11.18 -4.57 -4.93
CA GLY A 466 10.46 -3.58 -5.75
C GLY A 466 10.40 -2.20 -5.10
#